data_AF-A0A518WPK9-F1
#
_entry.id   AF-A0A518WPK9-F1
#
_cell.length_a   1.000
_cell.length_b   1.000
_cell.length_c   1.000
_cell.angle_alpha   90.00
_cell.angle_beta   90.00
_cell.angle_gamma   90.00
#
_symmetry.space_group_name_H-M   'P 1'
#
loop_
_entity.id
_entity.type
_entity.pdbx_description
1 polymer ?
#
loop_
_entity_poly.entity_id
_entity_poly.type
_entity_poly.pdbx_seq_one_letter_code
_entity_poly.pdbx_strand_id
1 'polypeptide(L)'
;MSATQHFTFDLAGALAQQLLARLPNLTPEPLMPAHLATVEDMPGVYQLYRSGRMVYVGKADASLKERLFDHHKKLSGRENLSLAEMTYTGLYLEGTWIPIGPEQILIKHLEAEPIWNTNGFGGNDTGQYRDATNYKKGHFDVEFPANLNIVLQAIRPGISTVKDLILAAKRELPYTFRFEDKYARHPDYNSSTVDIPAGSPLTADELFTLVAHALPAGWQIVALPGYVVMYKNYPTPYKNARRVYHRPTVSARP
;
A
#
# COMPACT_ATOMS: atom_id res chain seq x y z
N MET A 1 14.63 32.92 -49.46
CA MET A 1 13.44 32.41 -48.75
C MET A 1 13.50 30.88 -48.78
N SER A 2 13.37 30.22 -47.65
CA SER A 2 13.33 28.74 -47.60
C SER A 2 11.94 28.27 -48.04
N ALA A 3 11.88 27.21 -48.85
CA ALA A 3 10.62 26.61 -49.30
C ALA A 3 9.91 25.81 -48.19
N THR A 4 10.59 25.56 -47.07
CA THR A 4 10.06 24.83 -45.92
C THR A 4 10.50 25.48 -44.61
N GLN A 5 9.67 25.33 -43.58
CA GLN A 5 9.94 25.77 -42.22
C GLN A 5 9.52 24.67 -41.24
N HIS A 6 10.25 24.52 -40.15
CA HIS A 6 9.88 23.63 -39.06
C HIS A 6 8.73 24.22 -38.24
N PHE A 7 7.69 23.42 -38.03
CA PHE A 7 6.63 23.67 -37.07
C PHE A 7 6.81 22.75 -35.86
N THR A 8 6.59 23.26 -34.65
CA THR A 8 6.61 22.46 -33.42
C THR A 8 5.39 22.83 -32.59
N PHE A 9 4.60 21.83 -32.20
CA PHE A 9 3.45 21.99 -31.33
C PHE A 9 3.79 21.50 -29.92
N ASP A 10 3.73 22.39 -28.93
CA ASP A 10 3.94 22.04 -27.53
C ASP A 10 2.68 21.44 -26.90
N LEU A 11 2.44 20.18 -27.24
CA LEU A 11 1.32 19.41 -26.72
C LEU A 11 1.36 19.28 -25.19
N ALA A 12 2.56 19.11 -24.63
CA ALA A 12 2.76 18.90 -23.20
C ALA A 12 2.46 20.17 -22.41
N GLY A 13 2.97 21.32 -22.85
CA GLY A 13 2.67 22.62 -22.23
C GLY A 13 1.19 23.00 -22.33
N ALA A 14 0.56 22.76 -23.48
CA ALA A 14 -0.87 23.00 -23.65
C ALA A 14 -1.74 22.14 -22.71
N LEU A 15 -1.39 20.85 -22.55
CA LEU A 15 -2.04 19.96 -21.60
C LEU A 15 -1.81 20.43 -20.15
N ALA A 16 -0.57 20.80 -19.80
CA ALA A 16 -0.22 21.32 -18.48
C ALA A 16 -1.12 22.50 -18.08
N GLN A 17 -1.21 23.50 -18.97
CA GLN A 17 -1.97 24.71 -18.74
C GLN A 17 -3.45 24.40 -18.52
N GLN A 18 -4.02 23.49 -19.30
CA GLN A 18 -5.40 23.08 -19.15
C GLN A 18 -5.67 22.35 -17.84
N LEU A 19 -4.77 21.46 -17.40
CA LEU A 19 -4.92 20.74 -16.14
C LEU A 19 -4.79 21.70 -14.95
N LEU A 20 -3.78 22.59 -14.97
CA LEU A 20 -3.55 23.58 -13.92
C LEU A 20 -4.68 24.62 -13.83
N ALA A 21 -5.36 24.91 -14.93
CA ALA A 21 -6.52 25.79 -14.93
C ALA A 21 -7.79 25.10 -14.38
N ARG A 22 -7.92 23.77 -14.49
CA ARG A 22 -9.12 23.04 -14.08
C ARG A 22 -9.05 22.48 -12.66
N LEU A 23 -7.91 21.92 -12.27
CA LEU A 23 -7.74 21.25 -10.96
C LEU A 23 -8.07 22.15 -9.76
N PRO A 24 -7.65 23.43 -9.70
CA PRO A 24 -7.95 24.31 -8.56
C PRO A 24 -9.44 24.63 -8.39
N ASN A 25 -10.25 24.44 -9.44
CA ASN A 25 -11.69 24.71 -9.41
C ASN A 25 -12.51 23.50 -8.94
N LEU A 26 -11.86 22.35 -8.69
CA LEU A 26 -12.52 21.17 -8.17
C LEU A 26 -12.70 21.28 -6.66
N THR A 27 -13.84 20.81 -6.16
CA THR A 27 -14.07 20.70 -4.71
C THR A 27 -13.51 19.36 -4.22
N PRO A 28 -12.59 19.33 -3.24
CA PRO A 28 -12.08 18.09 -2.70
C PRO A 28 -13.18 17.25 -2.04
N GLU A 29 -13.22 15.96 -2.34
CA GLU A 29 -14.13 14.99 -1.72
C GLU A 29 -13.40 14.04 -0.76
N PRO A 30 -14.06 13.53 0.30
CA PRO A 30 -13.47 12.56 1.20
C PRO A 30 -12.96 11.30 0.49
N LEU A 31 -11.78 10.82 0.86
CA LEU A 31 -11.22 9.55 0.35
C LEU A 31 -11.86 8.34 1.06
N MET A 32 -13.19 8.21 0.95
CA MET A 32 -14.00 7.22 1.65
C MET A 32 -14.86 6.40 0.67
N PRO A 33 -15.20 5.13 0.98
CA PRO A 33 -15.86 4.24 0.02
C PRO A 33 -17.16 4.77 -0.57
N ALA A 34 -17.96 5.50 0.20
CA ALA A 34 -19.22 6.10 -0.27
C ALA A 34 -19.01 7.14 -1.38
N HIS A 35 -17.94 7.94 -1.28
CA HIS A 35 -17.56 8.93 -2.30
C HIS A 35 -16.86 8.26 -3.48
N LEU A 36 -15.97 7.30 -3.20
CA LEU A 36 -15.27 6.56 -4.26
C LEU A 36 -16.21 5.71 -5.12
N ALA A 37 -17.37 5.31 -4.59
CA ALA A 37 -18.38 4.59 -5.33
C ALA A 37 -18.99 5.41 -6.49
N THR A 38 -18.99 6.75 -6.40
CA THR A 38 -19.54 7.66 -7.43
C THR A 38 -18.53 8.01 -8.51
N VAL A 39 -17.23 7.73 -8.28
CA VAL A 39 -16.17 7.93 -9.28
C VAL A 39 -16.40 6.99 -10.46
N GLU A 40 -16.27 7.55 -11.67
CA GLU A 40 -16.39 6.84 -12.93
C GLU A 40 -15.16 5.95 -13.16
N ASP A 41 -15.40 4.82 -13.81
CA ASP A 41 -14.38 3.83 -14.12
C ASP A 41 -13.62 4.22 -15.40
N MET A 42 -12.88 5.33 -15.33
CA MET A 42 -12.15 5.92 -16.44
C MET A 42 -10.72 6.31 -16.07
N PRO A 43 -9.79 6.38 -17.05
CA PRO A 43 -8.45 6.91 -16.83
C PRO A 43 -8.48 8.37 -16.39
N GLY A 44 -7.41 8.83 -15.72
CA GLY A 44 -7.34 10.21 -15.27
C GLY A 44 -6.10 10.57 -14.47
N VAL A 45 -6.10 11.81 -13.99
CA VAL A 45 -5.13 12.32 -13.00
C VAL A 45 -5.86 12.73 -11.74
N TYR A 46 -5.18 12.65 -10.61
CA TYR A 46 -5.74 12.99 -9.31
C TYR A 46 -4.71 13.60 -8.37
N GLN A 47 -5.23 14.25 -7.36
CA GLN A 47 -4.47 14.86 -6.28
C GLN A 47 -5.02 14.33 -4.96
N LEU A 48 -4.14 13.99 -4.03
CA LEU A 48 -4.51 13.65 -2.66
C LEU A 48 -4.11 14.79 -1.73
N TYR A 49 -4.99 15.06 -0.78
CA TYR A 49 -4.81 16.09 0.22
C TYR A 49 -4.89 15.47 1.60
N ARG A 50 -4.05 15.97 2.50
CA ARG A 50 -4.09 15.65 3.93
C ARG A 50 -4.33 16.94 4.69
N SER A 51 -5.44 17.04 5.42
CA SER A 51 -5.84 18.26 6.13
C SER A 51 -5.78 19.52 5.24
N GLY A 52 -6.28 19.40 4.01
CA GLY A 52 -6.31 20.49 3.02
C GLY A 52 -4.99 20.76 2.29
N ARG A 53 -3.87 20.15 2.68
CA ARG A 53 -2.58 20.30 2.01
C ARG A 53 -2.39 19.19 0.96
N MET A 54 -2.03 19.57 -0.27
CA MET A 54 -1.68 18.59 -1.31
C MET A 54 -0.43 17.81 -0.90
N VAL A 55 -0.56 16.49 -0.86
CA VAL A 55 0.52 15.59 -0.46
C VAL A 55 0.97 14.67 -1.58
N TYR A 56 0.11 14.41 -2.57
CA TYR A 56 0.42 13.54 -3.71
C TYR A 56 -0.31 13.97 -4.97
N VAL A 57 0.32 13.80 -6.12
CA VAL A 57 -0.31 13.82 -7.45
C VAL A 57 -0.04 12.48 -8.11
N GLY A 58 -1.04 11.91 -8.78
CA GLY A 58 -0.89 10.63 -9.45
C GLY A 58 -1.71 10.55 -10.73
N LYS A 59 -1.43 9.51 -11.52
CA LYS A 59 -2.26 9.09 -12.65
C LYS A 59 -2.88 7.71 -12.45
N ALA A 60 -3.94 7.46 -13.19
CA ALA A 60 -4.56 6.17 -13.34
C ALA A 60 -4.75 5.89 -14.83
N ASP A 61 -4.13 4.81 -15.32
CA ASP A 61 -4.09 4.52 -16.76
C ASP A 61 -5.35 3.82 -17.27
N ALA A 62 -6.00 3.06 -16.40
CA ALA A 62 -7.22 2.31 -16.70
C ALA A 62 -8.41 2.85 -15.91
N SER A 63 -8.28 2.92 -14.58
CA SER A 63 -9.38 3.28 -13.69
C SER A 63 -8.92 4.19 -12.56
N LEU A 64 -9.42 5.43 -12.59
CA LEU A 64 -9.27 6.38 -11.49
C LEU A 64 -9.96 5.86 -10.22
N LYS A 65 -11.12 5.23 -10.38
CA LYS A 65 -11.88 4.61 -9.29
C LYS A 65 -11.03 3.56 -8.56
N GLU A 66 -10.52 2.55 -9.27
CA GLU A 66 -9.69 1.50 -8.67
C GLU A 66 -8.45 2.09 -8.00
N ARG A 67 -7.77 3.04 -8.66
CA ARG A 67 -6.56 3.65 -8.11
C ARG A 67 -6.81 4.42 -6.82
N LEU A 68 -7.95 5.14 -6.72
CA LEU A 68 -8.33 5.81 -5.48
C LEU A 68 -8.74 4.83 -4.39
N PHE A 69 -9.40 3.71 -4.73
CA PHE A 69 -9.66 2.62 -3.79
C PHE A 69 -8.38 1.96 -3.26
N ASP A 70 -7.38 1.78 -4.12
CA ASP A 70 -6.06 1.28 -3.70
C ASP A 70 -5.40 2.22 -2.69
N HIS A 71 -5.47 3.54 -2.92
CA HIS A 71 -4.96 4.52 -1.97
C HIS A 71 -5.74 4.54 -0.67
N HIS A 72 -7.08 4.50 -0.73
CA HIS A 72 -7.94 4.37 0.44
C HIS A 72 -7.53 3.14 1.26
N LYS A 73 -7.41 1.98 0.62
CA LYS A 73 -6.98 0.74 1.28
C LYS A 73 -5.59 0.89 1.87
N LYS A 74 -4.61 1.37 1.12
CA LYS A 74 -3.22 1.55 1.61
C LYS A 74 -3.16 2.45 2.84
N LEU A 75 -3.94 3.53 2.85
CA LEU A 75 -3.97 4.55 3.91
C LEU A 75 -4.77 4.10 5.13
N SER A 76 -5.85 3.34 4.95
CA SER A 76 -6.65 2.79 6.06
C SER A 76 -5.83 1.84 6.95
N GLY A 77 -4.78 1.25 6.38
CA GLY A 77 -3.88 0.34 7.08
C GLY A 77 -2.71 0.96 7.81
N ARG A 78 -2.63 2.30 7.89
CA ARG A 78 -1.44 2.97 8.44
C ARG A 78 -1.66 3.51 9.86
N GLU A 79 -0.59 3.52 10.63
CA GLU A 79 -0.48 4.29 11.87
C GLU A 79 -0.21 5.77 11.56
N ASN A 80 -0.45 6.65 12.53
CA ASN A 80 -0.18 8.10 12.45
C ASN A 80 -0.92 8.85 11.33
N LEU A 81 -1.97 8.24 10.78
CA LEU A 81 -2.79 8.80 9.72
C LEU A 81 -4.27 8.49 9.99
N SER A 82 -5.12 9.51 9.87
CA SER A 82 -6.57 9.35 9.94
C SER A 82 -7.16 9.49 8.55
N LEU A 83 -7.89 8.50 8.05
CA LEU A 83 -8.55 8.64 6.74
C LEU A 83 -9.55 9.81 6.69
N ALA A 84 -10.11 10.24 7.82
CA ALA A 84 -11.01 11.39 7.86
C ALA A 84 -10.32 12.71 7.47
N GLU A 85 -8.99 12.76 7.53
CA GLU A 85 -8.21 13.93 7.12
C GLU A 85 -7.85 13.91 5.63
N MET A 86 -8.20 12.83 4.91
CA MET A 86 -7.83 12.61 3.52
C MET A 86 -8.96 13.00 2.57
N THR A 87 -8.64 13.83 1.59
CA THR A 87 -9.53 14.18 0.47
C THR A 87 -8.82 14.03 -0.86
N TYR A 88 -9.59 13.99 -1.95
CA TYR A 88 -9.07 13.91 -3.31
C TYR A 88 -9.79 14.87 -4.26
N THR A 89 -9.10 15.23 -5.33
CA THR A 89 -9.69 15.79 -6.55
C THR A 89 -9.18 14.98 -7.75
N GLY A 90 -9.92 14.96 -8.86
CA GLY A 90 -9.50 14.24 -10.05
C GLY A 90 -10.13 14.77 -11.33
N LEU A 91 -9.43 14.57 -12.44
CA LEU A 91 -9.91 14.84 -13.78
C LEU A 91 -9.78 13.57 -14.60
N TYR A 92 -10.87 13.20 -15.29
CA TYR A 92 -10.83 12.14 -16.28
C TYR A 92 -10.08 12.61 -17.51
N LEU A 93 -9.36 11.66 -18.11
CA LEU A 93 -8.62 11.87 -19.36
C LEU A 93 -9.03 10.80 -20.35
N GLU A 94 -9.31 11.21 -21.58
CA GLU A 94 -9.44 10.24 -22.67
C GLU A 94 -8.10 9.52 -22.88
N GLY A 95 -8.16 8.23 -23.22
CA GLY A 95 -7.00 7.34 -23.20
C GLY A 95 -5.82 7.78 -24.08
N THR A 96 -6.04 8.66 -25.06
CA THR A 96 -4.99 9.24 -25.92
C THR A 96 -4.04 10.18 -25.18
N TRP A 97 -4.43 10.73 -24.03
CA TRP A 97 -3.66 11.73 -23.27
C TRP A 97 -2.80 11.14 -22.16
N ILE A 98 -3.12 9.93 -21.68
CA ILE A 98 -2.41 9.25 -20.59
C ILE A 98 -0.91 9.00 -20.91
N PRO A 99 -0.53 8.55 -22.11
CA PRO A 99 0.89 8.28 -22.42
C PRO A 99 1.80 9.50 -22.40
N ILE A 100 1.25 10.72 -22.40
CA ILE A 100 2.00 11.98 -22.44
C ILE A 100 2.56 12.34 -21.04
N GLY A 101 2.22 11.57 -20.00
CA GLY A 101 2.73 11.77 -18.65
C GLY A 101 2.16 13.01 -17.94
N PRO A 102 0.83 13.19 -17.91
CA PRO A 102 0.20 14.38 -17.33
C PRO A 102 0.55 14.60 -15.86
N GLU A 103 0.81 13.54 -15.09
CA GLU A 103 1.31 13.61 -13.72
C GLU A 103 2.68 14.30 -13.63
N GLN A 104 3.65 13.89 -14.45
CA GLN A 104 4.99 14.49 -14.45
C GLN A 104 4.94 15.96 -14.90
N ILE A 105 4.07 16.24 -15.87
CA ILE A 105 3.81 17.60 -16.32
C ILE A 105 3.25 18.44 -15.17
N LEU A 106 2.24 17.95 -14.45
CA LEU A 106 1.68 18.65 -13.30
C LEU A 106 2.74 18.91 -12.23
N ILE A 107 3.48 17.88 -11.81
CA ILE A 107 4.52 18.00 -10.77
C ILE A 107 5.55 19.08 -11.13
N LYS A 108 5.99 19.14 -12.39
CA LYS A 108 6.96 20.15 -12.85
C LYS A 108 6.46 21.60 -12.74
N HIS A 109 5.15 21.81 -12.76
CA HIS A 109 4.54 23.14 -12.74
C HIS A 109 3.98 23.53 -11.36
N LEU A 110 4.04 22.64 -10.37
CA LEU A 110 3.72 22.98 -8.99
C LEU A 110 4.87 23.79 -8.37
N GLU A 111 4.54 24.76 -7.53
CA GLU A 111 5.53 25.58 -6.82
C GLU A 111 6.43 24.73 -5.90
N ALA A 112 5.87 23.66 -5.35
CA ALA A 112 6.58 22.66 -4.57
C ALA A 112 6.07 21.27 -4.92
N GLU A 113 6.99 20.33 -5.14
CA GLU A 113 6.63 18.93 -5.37
C GLU A 113 5.98 18.35 -4.10
N PRO A 114 4.83 17.66 -4.23
CA PRO A 114 4.17 17.06 -3.08
C PRO A 114 5.04 15.99 -2.43
N ILE A 115 5.10 15.99 -1.09
CA ILE A 115 6.05 15.17 -0.33
C ILE A 115 5.92 13.66 -0.59
N TRP A 116 4.72 13.17 -0.90
CA TRP A 116 4.50 11.75 -1.18
C TRP A 116 4.92 11.32 -2.58
N ASN A 117 5.13 12.25 -3.52
CA ASN A 117 5.68 11.93 -4.82
C ASN A 117 7.14 11.50 -4.76
N THR A 118 7.89 11.94 -3.73
CA THR A 118 9.34 11.72 -3.62
C THR A 118 9.74 10.78 -2.49
N ASN A 119 8.84 10.46 -1.56
CA ASN A 119 9.19 9.72 -0.35
C ASN A 119 8.75 8.23 -0.33
N GLY A 120 8.34 7.68 -1.47
CA GLY A 120 8.04 6.25 -1.62
C GLY A 120 6.57 5.86 -1.53
N PHE A 121 5.64 6.80 -1.38
CA PHE A 121 4.21 6.51 -1.35
C PHE A 121 3.69 5.89 -2.66
N GLY A 122 4.10 6.39 -3.83
CA GLY A 122 3.64 5.88 -5.13
C GLY A 122 4.19 4.51 -5.54
N GLY A 123 5.16 3.97 -4.79
CA GLY A 123 5.83 2.71 -5.12
C GLY A 123 4.91 1.50 -4.99
N ASN A 124 4.89 0.66 -6.03
CA ASN A 124 4.29 -0.67 -5.99
C ASN A 124 5.19 -1.66 -5.25
N ASP A 125 4.63 -2.79 -4.84
CA ASP A 125 5.36 -3.83 -4.14
C ASP A 125 6.52 -4.39 -5.00
N THR A 126 7.76 -4.25 -4.52
CA THR A 126 8.97 -4.48 -5.33
C THR A 126 9.46 -5.93 -5.35
N GLY A 127 8.70 -6.85 -4.75
CA GLY A 127 8.99 -8.29 -4.74
C GLY A 127 9.99 -8.74 -3.68
N GLN A 128 10.12 -10.06 -3.52
CA GLN A 128 11.10 -10.71 -2.65
C GLN A 128 12.51 -10.27 -3.07
N TYR A 129 13.43 -10.08 -2.11
CA TYR A 129 14.83 -9.59 -2.27
C TYR A 129 15.06 -8.07 -2.19
N ARG A 130 14.02 -7.24 -2.20
CA ARG A 130 14.13 -5.81 -1.85
C ARG A 130 13.62 -5.49 -0.46
N ASP A 131 13.14 -6.49 0.26
CA ASP A 131 12.67 -6.40 1.65
C ASP A 131 13.79 -6.04 2.65
N ALA A 132 15.06 -6.23 2.28
CA ALA A 132 16.23 -5.82 3.05
C ALA A 132 16.66 -4.36 2.79
N THR A 133 15.93 -3.61 1.95
CA THR A 133 16.25 -2.21 1.63
C THR A 133 16.23 -1.37 2.89
N ASN A 134 17.25 -0.53 3.05
CA ASN A 134 17.31 0.39 4.18
C ASN A 134 16.39 1.60 3.93
N TYR A 135 15.23 1.66 4.57
CA TYR A 135 14.35 2.82 4.49
C TYR A 135 15.01 4.01 5.17
N LYS A 136 15.14 5.12 4.42
CA LYS A 136 15.69 6.36 4.97
C LYS A 136 14.66 7.04 5.87
N LYS A 137 15.14 7.85 6.81
CA LYS A 137 14.30 8.80 7.55
C LYS A 137 13.54 9.68 6.55
N GLY A 138 12.24 9.86 6.76
CA GLY A 138 11.37 10.60 5.84
C GLY A 138 10.64 9.75 4.79
N HIS A 139 10.94 8.44 4.69
CA HIS A 139 10.21 7.54 3.80
C HIS A 139 8.77 7.33 4.29
N PHE A 140 7.80 7.29 3.37
CA PHE A 140 6.37 7.16 3.67
C PHE A 140 6.07 6.03 4.65
N ASP A 141 6.54 4.82 4.35
CA ASP A 141 6.28 3.64 5.19
C ASP A 141 6.94 3.71 6.58
N VAL A 142 7.93 4.58 6.79
CA VAL A 142 8.54 4.79 8.11
C VAL A 142 7.72 5.79 8.93
N GLU A 143 7.17 6.82 8.29
CA GLU A 143 6.32 7.82 8.94
C GLU A 143 4.90 7.28 9.22
N PHE A 144 4.37 6.50 8.28
CA PHE A 144 3.03 5.92 8.28
C PHE A 144 3.13 4.39 8.15
N PRO A 145 3.62 3.70 9.20
CA PRO A 145 3.88 2.30 9.09
C PRO A 145 2.58 1.47 9.17
N ALA A 146 2.64 0.21 8.74
CA ALA A 146 1.51 -0.72 8.75
C ALA A 146 1.00 -0.94 10.19
N ASN A 147 -0.31 -0.81 10.38
CA ASN A 147 -0.93 -0.94 11.69
C ASN A 147 -1.15 -2.41 12.05
N LEU A 148 -0.40 -2.91 13.03
CA LEU A 148 -0.50 -4.30 13.49
C LEU A 148 -1.70 -4.54 14.43
N ASN A 149 -2.37 -3.47 14.90
CA ASN A 149 -3.52 -3.55 15.80
C ASN A 149 -4.85 -3.67 15.04
N ILE A 150 -4.82 -3.95 13.73
CA ILE A 150 -6.03 -4.15 12.93
C ILE A 150 -6.72 -5.43 13.38
N VAL A 151 -7.99 -5.29 13.74
CA VAL A 151 -8.86 -6.40 14.15
C VAL A 151 -9.31 -7.18 12.91
N LEU A 152 -9.03 -8.49 12.90
CA LEU A 152 -9.34 -9.40 11.80
C LEU A 152 -10.71 -10.05 12.04
N GLN A 153 -11.71 -9.56 11.32
CA GLN A 153 -13.12 -9.86 11.51
C GLN A 153 -13.56 -11.17 10.87
N ALA A 154 -12.78 -11.82 10.01
CA ALA A 154 -13.12 -13.12 9.42
C ALA A 154 -12.52 -14.29 10.21
N ILE A 155 -11.60 -14.04 11.15
CA ILE A 155 -10.99 -15.07 11.98
C ILE A 155 -11.92 -15.39 13.15
N ARG A 156 -12.14 -16.68 13.42
CA ARG A 156 -13.06 -17.18 14.44
C ARG A 156 -12.32 -18.04 15.46
N PRO A 157 -12.79 -18.10 16.71
CA PRO A 157 -12.27 -19.04 17.71
C PRO A 157 -12.33 -20.50 17.25
N GLY A 158 -11.42 -21.31 17.78
CA GLY A 158 -11.28 -22.73 17.49
C GLY A 158 -10.06 -23.08 16.64
N ILE A 159 -9.94 -24.35 16.29
CA ILE A 159 -8.78 -24.89 15.57
C ILE A 159 -8.88 -24.53 14.09
N SER A 160 -7.85 -23.86 13.56
CA SER A 160 -7.70 -23.53 12.14
C SER A 160 -6.33 -23.93 11.61
N THR A 161 -6.23 -24.22 10.31
CA THR A 161 -4.92 -24.42 9.68
C THR A 161 -4.20 -23.09 9.51
N VAL A 162 -2.87 -23.10 9.53
CA VAL A 162 -2.08 -21.89 9.22
C VAL A 162 -2.44 -21.36 7.83
N LYS A 163 -2.65 -22.24 6.85
CA LYS A 163 -3.06 -21.87 5.49
C LYS A 163 -4.33 -21.01 5.47
N ASP A 164 -5.38 -21.43 6.16
CA ASP A 164 -6.65 -20.71 6.16
C ASP A 164 -6.50 -19.34 6.83
N LEU A 165 -5.74 -19.29 7.92
CA LEU A 165 -5.47 -18.06 8.67
C LEU A 165 -4.68 -17.03 7.84
N ILE A 166 -3.61 -17.44 7.15
CA ILE A 166 -2.80 -16.50 6.35
C ILE A 166 -3.56 -15.99 5.11
N LEU A 167 -4.45 -16.82 4.54
CA LEU A 167 -5.30 -16.41 3.42
C LEU A 167 -6.43 -15.46 3.87
N ALA A 168 -7.02 -15.72 5.04
CA ALA A 168 -7.99 -14.81 5.65
C ALA A 168 -7.35 -13.46 5.97
N ALA A 169 -6.19 -13.47 6.65
CA ALA A 169 -5.43 -12.26 6.96
C ALA A 169 -5.05 -11.49 5.69
N LYS A 170 -4.55 -12.15 4.66
CA LYS A 170 -4.18 -11.50 3.38
C LYS A 170 -5.35 -10.77 2.70
N ARG A 171 -6.59 -11.26 2.89
CA ARG A 171 -7.79 -10.60 2.35
C ARG A 171 -8.19 -9.38 3.15
N GLU A 172 -8.12 -9.47 4.48
CA GLU A 172 -8.59 -8.40 5.38
C GLU A 172 -7.56 -7.29 5.60
N LEU A 173 -6.27 -7.63 5.55
CA LEU A 173 -5.22 -6.66 5.82
C LEU A 173 -5.21 -5.56 4.75
N PRO A 174 -5.30 -4.28 5.15
CA PRO A 174 -5.19 -3.11 4.26
C PRO A 174 -3.73 -2.77 3.88
N TYR A 175 -2.83 -3.72 4.02
CA TYR A 175 -1.45 -3.64 3.57
C TYR A 175 -1.00 -5.03 3.08
N THR A 176 0.12 -5.06 2.36
CA THR A 176 0.63 -6.31 1.83
C THR A 176 0.99 -7.28 2.95
N PHE A 177 0.42 -8.48 2.90
CA PHE A 177 0.93 -9.63 3.62
C PHE A 177 1.44 -10.66 2.62
N ARG A 178 2.76 -10.78 2.54
CA ARG A 178 3.44 -11.69 1.63
C ARG A 178 3.95 -12.90 2.40
N PHE A 179 3.91 -14.06 1.76
CA PHE A 179 4.44 -15.29 2.34
C PHE A 179 5.08 -16.17 1.28
N GLU A 180 5.94 -17.08 1.72
CA GLU A 180 6.55 -18.10 0.88
C GLU A 180 5.48 -18.96 0.19
N ASP A 181 5.64 -19.18 -1.11
CA ASP A 181 4.58 -19.66 -2.00
C ASP A 181 3.32 -18.77 -1.96
N LYS A 182 3.20 -17.89 -2.97
CA LYS A 182 2.09 -16.94 -3.11
C LYS A 182 0.69 -17.57 -3.10
N TYR A 183 0.59 -18.88 -3.34
CA TYR A 183 -0.65 -19.65 -3.35
C TYR A 183 -0.89 -20.45 -2.07
N ALA A 184 -0.06 -20.26 -1.03
CA ALA A 184 -0.18 -20.93 0.26
C ALA A 184 -0.20 -22.46 0.17
N ARG A 185 0.66 -23.05 -0.68
CA ARG A 185 0.76 -24.52 -0.86
C ARG A 185 1.95 -25.15 -0.14
N HIS A 186 2.69 -24.40 0.66
CA HIS A 186 3.79 -24.96 1.44
C HIS A 186 3.24 -26.06 2.37
N PRO A 187 3.87 -27.26 2.45
CA PRO A 187 3.39 -28.36 3.30
C PRO A 187 3.14 -27.94 4.75
N ASP A 188 4.09 -27.22 5.35
CA ASP A 188 3.99 -26.71 6.72
C ASP A 188 2.73 -25.88 7.00
N TYR A 189 2.15 -25.19 6.01
CA TYR A 189 0.91 -24.41 6.20
C TYR A 189 -0.31 -25.29 6.41
N ASN A 190 -0.32 -26.49 5.80
CA ASN A 190 -1.43 -27.43 5.89
C ASN A 190 -1.28 -28.36 7.10
N SER A 191 -0.04 -28.69 7.47
CA SER A 191 0.24 -29.58 8.61
C SER A 191 0.25 -28.89 9.97
N SER A 192 0.34 -27.55 10.00
CA SER A 192 0.33 -26.77 11.23
C SER A 192 -1.07 -26.23 11.53
N THR A 193 -1.52 -26.40 12.76
CA THR A 193 -2.79 -25.85 13.25
C THR A 193 -2.55 -24.85 14.38
N VAL A 194 -3.46 -23.89 14.50
CA VAL A 194 -3.50 -22.90 15.56
C VAL A 194 -4.84 -23.05 16.26
N ASP A 195 -4.82 -23.13 17.59
CA ASP A 195 -6.02 -23.00 18.41
C ASP A 195 -6.27 -21.52 18.70
N ILE A 196 -7.30 -20.95 18.06
CA ILE A 196 -7.67 -19.55 18.22
C ILE A 196 -8.49 -19.43 19.51
N PRO A 197 -8.03 -18.66 20.51
CA PRO A 197 -8.70 -18.58 21.80
C PRO A 197 -10.13 -18.02 21.67
N ALA A 198 -11.02 -18.51 22.52
CA ALA A 198 -12.34 -17.92 22.68
C ALA A 198 -12.21 -16.50 23.27
N GLY A 199 -12.85 -15.52 22.64
CA GLY A 199 -12.77 -14.12 23.08
C GLY A 199 -13.02 -13.12 21.97
N SER A 200 -12.48 -11.91 22.16
CA SER A 200 -12.51 -10.82 21.18
C SER A 200 -11.80 -11.21 19.88
N PRO A 201 -12.18 -10.63 18.72
CA PRO A 201 -11.48 -10.95 17.48
C PRO A 201 -10.01 -10.53 17.56
N LEU A 202 -9.14 -11.34 16.97
CA LEU A 202 -7.69 -11.11 17.04
C LEU A 202 -7.27 -9.88 16.25
N THR A 203 -6.27 -9.19 16.76
CA THR A 203 -5.46 -8.26 15.98
C THR A 203 -4.51 -9.01 15.03
N ALA A 204 -3.99 -8.32 14.02
CA ALA A 204 -2.95 -8.86 13.16
C ALA A 204 -1.70 -9.27 13.96
N ASP A 205 -1.34 -8.49 14.97
CA ASP A 205 -0.21 -8.77 15.87
C ASP A 205 -0.35 -10.10 16.62
N GLU A 206 -1.52 -10.33 17.21
CA GLU A 206 -1.84 -11.57 17.93
C GLU A 206 -1.87 -12.76 16.97
N LEU A 207 -2.47 -12.59 15.80
CA LEU A 207 -2.48 -13.64 14.78
C LEU A 207 -1.05 -14.03 14.38
N PHE A 208 -0.20 -13.06 14.03
CA PHE A 208 1.17 -13.36 13.61
C PHE A 208 1.96 -14.06 14.71
N THR A 209 1.73 -13.71 15.98
CA THR A 209 2.32 -14.41 17.12
C THR A 209 1.89 -15.87 17.15
N LEU A 210 0.59 -16.14 17.07
CA LEU A 210 0.04 -17.50 17.09
C LEU A 210 0.52 -18.35 15.91
N VAL A 211 0.50 -17.79 14.71
CA VAL A 211 0.96 -18.48 13.49
C VAL A 211 2.46 -18.80 13.58
N ALA A 212 3.28 -17.85 14.01
CA ALA A 212 4.73 -18.08 14.15
C ALA A 212 5.05 -19.16 15.20
N HIS A 213 4.24 -19.28 16.25
CA HIS A 213 4.41 -20.32 17.27
C HIS A 213 4.03 -21.72 16.77
N ALA A 214 2.98 -21.82 15.94
CA ALA A 214 2.50 -23.08 15.40
C ALA A 214 3.41 -23.67 14.30
N LEU A 215 4.06 -22.81 13.52
CA LEU A 215 4.92 -23.23 12.43
C LEU A 215 6.19 -23.99 12.92
N PRO A 216 6.77 -24.87 12.08
CA PRO A 216 8.03 -25.53 12.38
C PRO A 216 9.21 -24.56 12.55
N ALA A 217 10.33 -25.05 13.08
CA ALA A 217 11.56 -24.27 13.17
C ALA A 217 12.01 -23.75 11.79
N GLY A 218 12.60 -22.55 11.77
CA GLY A 218 13.07 -21.87 10.56
C GLY A 218 12.09 -20.85 9.99
N TRP A 219 10.81 -20.89 10.37
CA TRP A 219 9.84 -19.87 9.97
C TRP A 219 10.02 -18.57 10.75
N GLN A 220 9.88 -17.45 10.05
CA GLN A 220 9.78 -16.12 10.64
C GLN A 220 8.68 -15.32 9.94
N ILE A 221 7.95 -14.53 10.71
CA ILE A 221 7.08 -13.45 10.22
C ILE A 221 7.74 -12.14 10.61
N VAL A 222 7.84 -11.19 9.69
CA VAL A 222 8.51 -9.92 9.91
C VAL A 222 7.60 -8.79 9.48
N ALA A 223 7.24 -7.95 10.44
CA ALA A 223 6.59 -6.68 10.17
C ALA A 223 7.64 -5.65 9.77
N LEU A 224 7.67 -5.32 8.49
CA LEU A 224 8.44 -4.23 7.92
C LEU A 224 7.62 -2.93 8.02
N PRO A 225 8.21 -1.75 7.71
CA PRO A 225 7.51 -0.49 7.90
C PRO A 225 6.16 -0.45 7.16
N GLY A 226 6.08 -0.91 5.91
CA GLY A 226 4.84 -0.80 5.11
C GLY A 226 4.04 -2.09 4.87
N TYR A 227 4.58 -3.26 5.25
CA TYR A 227 4.00 -4.56 4.94
C TYR A 227 4.58 -5.66 5.85
N VAL A 228 3.98 -6.84 5.78
CA VAL A 228 4.42 -8.02 6.54
C VAL A 228 4.88 -9.11 5.58
N VAL A 229 5.98 -9.79 5.90
CA VAL A 229 6.50 -10.94 5.17
C VAL A 229 6.59 -12.17 6.05
N MET A 230 6.39 -13.36 5.48
CA MET A 230 6.56 -14.65 6.17
C MET A 230 7.37 -15.61 5.31
N TYR A 231 8.55 -16.01 5.78
CA TYR A 231 9.47 -16.86 5.03
C TYR A 231 10.15 -17.89 5.93
N LYS A 232 10.49 -19.04 5.36
CA LYS A 232 11.30 -20.07 6.00
C LYS A 232 12.77 -19.85 5.68
N ASN A 233 13.64 -20.00 6.67
CA ASN A 233 15.10 -19.98 6.54
C ASN A 233 15.67 -18.74 5.84
N TYR A 234 15.02 -17.57 5.98
CA TYR A 234 15.53 -16.34 5.38
C TYR A 234 16.82 -15.91 6.11
N PRO A 235 17.98 -15.85 5.42
CA PRO A 235 19.29 -15.82 6.08
C PRO A 235 19.71 -14.43 6.58
N THR A 236 18.99 -13.37 6.21
CA THR A 236 19.41 -11.99 6.47
C THR A 236 18.50 -11.32 7.49
N PRO A 237 19.04 -10.72 8.58
CA PRO A 237 18.23 -9.92 9.49
C PRO A 237 17.68 -8.69 8.76
N TYR A 238 16.37 -8.49 8.87
CA TYR A 238 15.70 -7.32 8.32
C TYR A 238 16.05 -6.09 9.16
N LYS A 239 16.92 -5.22 8.64
CA LYS A 239 17.38 -4.00 9.35
C LYS A 239 16.24 -3.07 9.77
N ASN A 240 15.13 -3.07 9.02
CA ASN A 240 13.96 -2.25 9.28
C ASN A 240 12.77 -3.04 9.85
N ALA A 241 13.02 -4.23 10.40
CA ALA A 241 11.97 -4.94 11.12
C ALA A 241 11.48 -4.06 12.27
N ARG A 242 10.18 -3.76 12.27
CA ARG A 242 9.48 -3.17 13.41
C ARG A 242 9.17 -4.24 14.45
N ARG A 243 8.87 -5.45 13.97
CA ARG A 243 8.63 -6.62 14.81
C ARG A 243 8.98 -7.90 14.06
N VAL A 244 9.52 -8.87 14.80
CA VAL A 244 9.80 -10.21 14.31
C VAL A 244 9.02 -11.19 15.17
N TYR A 245 8.30 -12.10 14.54
CA TYR A 245 7.61 -13.21 15.17
C TYR A 245 8.30 -14.49 14.73
N HIS A 246 8.72 -15.27 15.71
CA HIS A 246 9.30 -16.58 15.50
C HIS A 246 8.83 -17.49 16.61
N ARG A 247 8.91 -18.80 16.38
CA ARG A 247 8.70 -19.77 17.45
C ARG A 247 9.67 -19.48 18.61
N PRO A 248 9.24 -19.50 19.87
CA PRO A 248 10.14 -19.33 21.00
C PRO A 248 11.17 -20.46 20.98
N THR A 249 12.44 -20.12 21.10
CA THR A 249 13.46 -21.12 21.42
C THR A 249 13.19 -21.57 22.84
N VAL A 250 12.81 -22.84 23.02
CA VAL A 250 12.82 -23.45 24.34
C VAL A 250 14.27 -23.47 24.78
N SER A 251 14.68 -22.52 25.65
CA SER A 251 15.97 -22.67 26.31
C SER A 251 15.83 -23.93 27.16
N ALA A 252 16.63 -24.97 26.87
CA ALA A 252 16.84 -26.03 27.84
C ALA A 252 17.31 -25.32 29.13
N ARG A 253 16.44 -25.27 30.14
CA ARG A 253 16.89 -24.88 31.48
C ARG A 253 17.86 -25.99 31.94
N PRO A 254 18.98 -25.62 32.56
CA PRO A 254 19.94 -26.60 33.09
C PRO A 254 19.31 -27.49 34.15
#